data_AF-A0A939HFL1-F1
#
_entry.id   AF-A0A939HFL1-F1
#
_cell.length_a   1.000
_cell.length_b   1.000
_cell.length_c   1.000
_cell.angle_alpha   90.00
_cell.angle_beta   90.00
_cell.angle_gamma   90.00
#
_symmetry.space_group_name_H-M   'P 1'
#
loop_
_entity.id
_entity.type
_entity.pdbx_description
1 polymer ?
#
loop_
_entity_poly.entity_id
_entity_poly.type
_entity_poly.pdbx_seq_one_letter_code
_entity_poly.pdbx_strand_id
1 'polypeptide(L)'
;MDPVIYQGNVMLTSWLGYCLAFAQTAFGAGWAGPDAWTSWSTKTTVRHADRNWPLNVYFPIWFDGWWAGKRYGHVAIAYWNGSALKIWSSPISNKPYADTWTSIAQVEKNYGMTYVGWSEDVGGTRVIEAIIEPPKGGDMVTNEDQLNRLYDGVLRRPRGAGEGNDVYLGKDSGFVFDDLYKSGERAKRLAQEANERAQLGSQINTLNNQVAQLTTDKKNLNAIADSTANERDELRTQLAQAQTDLNAAKEELKNRPTGGGDLDQATKDTINQTGQDVSWLKGLFTAIIDVIGKWRTK
;
A
#
# COMPACT_ATOMS: atom_id res chain seq x y z
N MET A 1 10.94 -9.70 -0.01
CA MET A 1 10.52 -8.38 -0.48
C MET A 1 9.74 -7.76 0.65
N ASP A 2 10.16 -6.60 1.15
CA ASP A 2 9.41 -5.87 2.18
C ASP A 2 7.98 -5.63 1.66
N PRO A 3 6.93 -5.87 2.46
CA PRO A 3 5.60 -5.48 2.05
C PRO A 3 5.63 -3.96 1.83
N VAL A 4 5.31 -3.54 0.60
CA VAL A 4 5.15 -2.12 0.28
C VAL A 4 3.91 -1.63 1.02
N ILE A 5 4.12 -0.88 2.10
CA ILE A 5 3.03 -0.34 2.91
C ILE A 5 2.88 1.15 2.61
N TYR A 6 1.64 1.58 2.42
CA TYR A 6 1.27 2.94 2.08
C TYR A 6 0.62 3.64 3.27
N GLN A 7 0.88 4.94 3.42
CA GLN A 7 0.20 5.80 4.40
C GLN A 7 -0.31 7.04 3.68
N GLY A 8 -1.64 7.20 3.60
CA GLY A 8 -2.26 8.32 2.88
C GLY A 8 -1.88 8.39 1.40
N ASN A 9 -1.84 7.24 0.72
CA ASN A 9 -1.41 7.07 -0.68
C ASN A 9 0.08 7.35 -0.95
N VAL A 10 0.90 7.57 0.08
CA VAL A 10 2.35 7.71 -0.05
C VAL A 10 3.02 6.40 0.35
N MET A 11 3.89 5.89 -0.51
CA MET A 11 4.73 4.73 -0.18
C MET A 11 5.67 5.11 0.97
N LEU A 12 5.61 4.37 2.08
CA LEU A 12 6.54 4.59 3.17
C LEU A 12 7.94 4.12 2.75
N THR A 13 8.85 5.08 2.56
CA THR A 13 10.28 4.83 2.30
C THR A 13 11.11 4.77 3.58
N SER A 14 10.48 5.07 4.72
CA SER A 14 11.07 4.96 6.05
C SER A 14 10.15 4.14 6.96
N TRP A 15 10.73 3.44 7.92
CA TRP A 15 9.99 2.65 8.91
C TRP A 15 9.20 3.50 9.93
N LEU A 16 9.35 4.83 9.88
CA LEU A 16 8.56 5.76 10.70
C LEU A 16 7.11 5.79 10.20
N GLY A 17 6.15 5.49 11.09
CA GLY A 17 4.73 5.37 10.73
C GLY A 17 4.31 3.99 10.20
N TYR A 18 5.27 3.08 9.98
CA TYR A 18 5.00 1.76 9.44
C TYR A 18 4.10 0.91 10.34
N CYS A 19 4.20 1.05 11.67
CA CYS A 19 3.32 0.34 12.61
C CYS A 19 1.84 0.71 12.41
N LEU A 20 1.56 2.00 12.20
CA LEU A 20 0.21 2.47 11.90
C LEU A 20 -0.27 1.94 10.55
N ALA A 21 0.56 2.06 9.53
CA ALA A 21 0.19 1.63 8.19
C ALA A 21 0.02 0.10 8.09
N PHE A 22 0.79 -0.68 8.86
CA PHE A 22 0.60 -2.12 9.06
C PHE A 22 -0.77 -2.43 9.68
N ALA A 23 -1.14 -1.74 10.77
CA ALA A 23 -2.45 -1.91 11.39
C ALA A 23 -3.59 -1.50 10.45
N GLN A 24 -3.46 -0.37 9.74
CA GLN A 24 -4.44 0.07 8.74
C GLN A 24 -4.65 -0.98 7.65
N THR A 25 -3.55 -1.53 7.11
CA THR A 25 -3.60 -2.55 6.07
C THR A 25 -4.28 -3.82 6.57
N ALA A 26 -3.91 -4.29 7.77
CA ALA A 26 -4.44 -5.52 8.33
C ALA A 26 -5.95 -5.44 8.63
N PHE A 27 -6.43 -4.25 9.03
CA PHE A 27 -7.84 -4.03 9.33
C PHE A 27 -8.66 -3.44 8.17
N GLY A 28 -8.03 -3.15 7.03
CA GLY A 28 -8.69 -2.43 5.93
C GLY A 28 -9.15 -1.02 6.31
N ALA A 29 -8.49 -0.39 7.27
CA ALA A 29 -8.85 0.94 7.76
C ALA A 29 -8.36 2.05 6.82
N GLY A 30 -9.15 3.11 6.72
CA GLY A 30 -8.79 4.32 5.97
C GLY A 30 -7.64 5.10 6.60
N TRP A 31 -7.39 6.32 6.12
CA TRP A 31 -6.32 7.18 6.66
C TRP A 31 -6.55 7.51 8.14
N ALA A 32 -5.60 7.09 9.00
CA ALA A 32 -5.71 7.13 10.45
C ALA A 32 -4.78 8.15 11.11
N GLY A 33 -4.07 8.97 10.34
CA GLY A 33 -3.09 9.94 10.84
C GLY A 33 -1.67 9.69 10.31
N PRO A 34 -0.72 10.60 10.61
CA PRO A 34 0.69 10.49 10.21
C PRO A 34 1.52 9.55 11.09
N ASP A 35 1.08 9.23 12.30
CA ASP A 35 1.76 8.30 13.22
C ASP A 35 0.77 7.72 14.24
N ALA A 36 1.19 6.64 14.91
CA ALA A 36 0.33 5.89 15.82
C ALA A 36 -0.17 6.76 16.98
N TRP A 37 0.66 7.64 17.51
CA TRP A 37 0.27 8.57 18.57
C TRP A 37 -0.78 9.57 18.09
N THR A 38 -0.61 10.18 16.92
CA THR A 38 -1.61 11.08 16.35
C THR A 38 -2.93 10.35 16.09
N SER A 39 -2.85 9.10 15.61
CA SER A 39 -4.03 8.26 15.43
C SER A 39 -4.78 8.05 16.74
N TRP A 40 -4.10 7.51 17.75
CA TRP A 40 -4.64 7.27 19.08
C TRP A 40 -5.24 8.53 19.71
N SER A 41 -4.52 9.66 19.64
CA SER A 41 -4.90 10.88 20.36
C SER A 41 -6.02 11.68 19.68
N THR A 42 -6.13 11.63 18.33
CA THR A 42 -6.99 12.55 17.58
C THR A 42 -7.95 11.90 16.58
N LYS A 43 -7.75 10.63 16.20
CA LYS A 43 -8.54 9.97 15.14
C LYS A 43 -9.29 8.75 15.62
N THR A 44 -8.73 8.01 16.58
CA THR A 44 -9.39 6.86 17.19
C THR A 44 -10.52 7.34 18.09
N THR A 45 -11.74 6.86 17.84
CA THR A 45 -12.96 7.39 18.49
C THR A 45 -13.46 6.53 19.65
N VAL A 46 -13.18 5.22 19.63
CA VAL A 46 -13.65 4.27 20.64
C VAL A 46 -12.45 3.58 21.28
N ARG A 47 -12.00 4.17 22.39
CA ARG A 47 -10.75 3.84 23.08
C ARG A 47 -11.02 3.32 24.48
N HIS A 48 -10.20 2.37 24.89
CA HIS A 48 -10.28 1.72 26.19
C HIS A 48 -8.90 1.72 26.83
N ALA A 49 -8.79 2.33 28.01
CA ALA A 49 -7.53 2.37 28.77
C ALA A 49 -7.33 1.11 29.63
N ASP A 50 -8.35 0.25 29.71
CA ASP A 50 -8.33 -0.97 30.50
C ASP A 50 -7.69 -2.15 29.75
N ARG A 51 -7.77 -3.34 30.35
CA ARG A 51 -7.37 -4.61 29.73
C ARG A 51 -8.55 -5.55 29.50
N ASN A 52 -9.76 -5.00 29.38
CA ASN A 52 -10.97 -5.76 29.07
C ASN A 52 -11.00 -6.04 27.57
N TRP A 53 -10.10 -6.91 27.13
CA TRP A 53 -9.92 -7.19 25.72
C TRP A 53 -11.05 -8.05 25.17
N PRO A 54 -11.48 -7.78 23.93
CA PRO A 54 -12.53 -8.56 23.31
C PRO A 54 -12.03 -9.98 22.99
N LEU A 55 -12.89 -10.96 23.27
CA LEU A 55 -12.57 -12.38 23.11
C LEU A 55 -12.70 -12.81 21.65
N ASN A 56 -11.73 -13.62 21.21
CA ASN A 56 -11.71 -14.30 19.92
C ASN A 56 -11.79 -13.39 18.69
N VAL A 57 -11.35 -12.13 18.82
CA VAL A 57 -11.25 -11.16 17.73
C VAL A 57 -9.90 -10.48 17.72
N TYR A 58 -9.51 -9.95 16.56
CA TYR A 58 -8.30 -9.14 16.43
C TYR A 58 -8.60 -7.69 16.76
N PHE A 59 -7.73 -7.03 17.52
CA PHE A 59 -7.92 -5.66 17.98
C PHE A 59 -6.61 -4.86 18.01
N PRO A 60 -6.66 -3.54 17.75
CA PRO A 60 -5.50 -2.68 17.88
C PRO A 60 -5.19 -2.39 19.37
N ILE A 61 -3.91 -2.50 19.71
CA ILE A 61 -3.34 -2.06 20.99
C ILE A 61 -2.33 -0.95 20.75
N TRP A 62 -2.35 0.06 21.61
CA TRP A 62 -1.65 1.32 21.42
C TRP A 62 -0.64 1.56 22.52
N PHE A 63 0.45 2.21 22.14
CA PHE A 63 1.55 2.55 23.03
C PHE A 63 1.97 4.00 22.82
N ASP A 64 2.34 4.63 23.92
CA ASP A 64 2.97 5.93 23.95
C ASP A 64 4.49 5.79 24.05
N GLY A 65 5.20 6.60 23.29
CA GLY A 65 6.65 6.57 23.30
C GLY A 65 7.29 7.54 22.33
N TRP A 66 8.57 7.74 22.54
CA TRP A 66 9.40 8.68 21.79
C TRP A 66 10.41 7.92 20.95
N TRP A 67 10.57 8.34 19.71
CA TRP A 67 11.59 7.83 18.80
C TRP A 67 12.24 9.00 18.07
N ALA A 68 13.57 9.07 18.11
CA ALA A 68 14.36 10.14 17.47
C ALA A 68 13.85 11.56 17.79
N GLY A 69 13.48 11.82 19.05
CA GLY A 69 13.04 13.15 19.51
C GLY A 69 11.59 13.52 19.16
N LYS A 70 10.82 12.65 18.50
CA LYS A 70 9.39 12.84 18.24
C LYS A 70 8.55 11.74 18.89
N ARG A 71 7.37 12.12 19.39
CA ARG A 71 6.39 11.21 19.99
C ARG A 71 5.57 10.51 18.91
N TYR A 72 6.13 9.44 18.35
CA TYR A 72 5.46 8.64 17.30
C TYR A 72 4.42 7.67 17.86
N GLY A 73 4.60 7.22 19.11
CA GLY A 73 3.86 6.09 19.66
C GLY A 73 4.05 4.80 18.86
N HIS A 74 3.27 3.79 19.20
CA HIS A 74 3.26 2.52 18.48
C HIS A 74 1.88 1.88 18.50
N VAL A 75 1.58 1.08 17.47
CA VAL A 75 0.36 0.28 17.40
C VAL A 75 0.70 -1.14 16.96
N ALA A 76 0.05 -2.10 17.59
CA ALA A 76 0.15 -3.51 17.27
C ALA A 76 -1.23 -4.14 17.21
N ILE A 77 -1.32 -5.31 16.59
CA ILE A 77 -2.55 -6.10 16.49
C ILE A 77 -2.47 -7.18 17.56
N ALA A 78 -3.51 -7.30 18.37
CA ALA A 78 -3.62 -8.32 19.39
C ALA A 78 -4.82 -9.23 19.14
N TYR A 79 -4.74 -10.44 19.69
CA TYR A 79 -5.82 -11.42 19.73
C TYR A 79 -5.80 -12.08 21.10
N TRP A 80 -6.97 -12.14 21.75
CA TRP A 80 -7.14 -12.72 23.08
C TRP A 80 -8.20 -13.82 23.01
N ASN A 81 -7.88 -15.02 23.48
CA ASN A 81 -8.82 -16.15 23.50
C ASN A 81 -9.36 -16.50 24.89
N GLY A 82 -9.13 -15.63 25.89
CA GLY A 82 -9.49 -15.89 27.29
C GLY A 82 -8.38 -16.56 28.12
N SER A 83 -7.33 -17.07 27.48
CA SER A 83 -6.22 -17.76 28.17
C SER A 83 -4.83 -17.30 27.70
N ALA A 84 -4.69 -16.94 26.42
CA ALA A 84 -3.43 -16.55 25.81
C ALA A 84 -3.62 -15.32 24.93
N LEU A 85 -2.67 -14.38 25.07
CA LEU A 85 -2.56 -13.19 24.24
C LEU A 85 -1.56 -13.48 23.13
N LYS A 86 -1.93 -13.15 21.90
CA LYS A 86 -1.01 -13.14 20.77
C LYS A 86 -0.99 -11.76 20.16
N ILE A 87 0.21 -11.24 19.94
CA ILE A 87 0.43 -9.89 19.41
C ILE A 87 1.24 -10.02 18.13
N TRP A 88 0.85 -9.29 17.09
CA TRP A 88 1.58 -9.09 15.85
C TRP A 88 1.90 -7.62 15.70
N SER A 89 3.13 -7.30 15.32
CA SER A 89 3.47 -5.92 14.97
C SER A 89 4.48 -5.84 13.85
N SER A 90 4.59 -4.64 13.29
CA SER A 90 5.61 -4.28 12.33
C SER A 90 7.00 -4.64 12.87
N PRO A 91 7.84 -5.34 12.11
CA PRO A 91 9.07 -5.88 12.64
C PRO A 91 10.07 -4.81 13.09
N ILE A 92 10.76 -5.07 14.19
CA ILE A 92 11.80 -4.20 14.74
C ILE A 92 13.09 -4.23 13.89
N SER A 93 13.37 -5.37 13.24
CA SER A 93 14.64 -5.63 12.58
C SER A 93 14.59 -5.58 11.05
N ASN A 94 13.72 -4.77 10.45
CA ASN A 94 13.59 -4.61 8.98
C ASN A 94 13.46 -5.94 8.21
N LYS A 95 12.71 -6.89 8.76
CA LYS A 95 12.47 -8.20 8.13
C LYS A 95 11.09 -8.23 7.45
N PRO A 96 10.82 -9.13 6.50
CA PRO A 96 9.60 -9.10 5.71
C PRO A 96 8.36 -9.70 6.40
N TYR A 97 8.43 -10.02 7.70
CA TYR A 97 7.34 -10.64 8.45
C TYR A 97 7.17 -9.99 9.82
N ALA A 98 5.91 -9.96 10.29
CA ALA A 98 5.56 -9.38 11.58
C ALA A 98 6.35 -10.03 12.73
N ASP A 99 6.75 -9.21 13.70
CA ASP A 99 7.16 -9.71 14.99
C ASP A 99 5.94 -10.24 15.75
N THR A 100 6.16 -11.30 16.52
CA THR A 100 5.11 -11.89 17.36
C THR A 100 5.54 -11.94 18.82
N TRP A 101 4.61 -11.59 19.70
CA TRP A 101 4.81 -11.64 21.15
C TRP A 101 3.60 -12.23 21.84
N THR A 102 3.80 -12.63 23.09
CA THR A 102 2.77 -13.23 23.94
C THR A 102 2.35 -12.33 25.10
N SER A 103 2.95 -11.15 25.24
CA SER A 103 2.61 -10.20 26.31
C SER A 103 2.88 -8.75 25.92
N ILE A 104 2.12 -7.83 26.51
CA ILE A 104 2.32 -6.38 26.38
C ILE A 104 3.72 -5.98 26.88
N ALA A 105 4.18 -6.55 28.00
CA ALA A 105 5.49 -6.23 28.56
C ALA A 105 6.65 -6.53 27.60
N GLN A 106 6.52 -7.56 26.74
CA GLN A 106 7.50 -7.81 25.69
C GLN A 106 7.49 -6.70 24.64
N VAL A 107 6.32 -6.19 24.25
CA VAL A 107 6.23 -5.06 23.31
C VAL A 107 6.86 -3.81 23.93
N GLU A 108 6.48 -3.48 25.16
CA GLU A 108 6.99 -2.31 25.89
C GLU A 108 8.52 -2.35 26.00
N LYS A 109 9.07 -3.51 26.37
CA LYS A 109 10.53 -3.70 26.49
C LYS A 109 11.24 -3.55 25.14
N ASN A 110 10.68 -4.10 24.07
CA ASN A 110 11.36 -4.14 22.77
C ASN A 110 11.27 -2.79 22.02
N TYR A 111 10.19 -2.02 22.19
CA TYR A 111 10.07 -0.69 21.58
C TYR A 111 10.47 0.46 22.51
N GLY A 112 10.65 0.21 23.81
CA GLY A 112 10.88 1.27 24.79
C GLY A 112 9.66 2.20 24.94
N MET A 113 8.46 1.64 24.86
CA MET A 113 7.19 2.38 24.88
C MET A 113 6.26 1.84 25.95
N THR A 114 5.23 2.59 26.31
CA THR A 114 4.28 2.25 27.38
C THR A 114 2.89 2.02 26.81
N TYR A 115 2.24 0.92 27.18
CA TYR A 115 0.88 0.64 26.77
C TYR A 115 -0.09 1.70 27.29
N VAL A 116 -0.94 2.22 26.41
CA VAL A 116 -1.96 3.24 26.76
C VAL A 116 -3.39 2.77 26.59
N GLY A 117 -3.63 1.66 25.90
CA GLY A 117 -4.96 1.13 25.74
C GLY A 117 -5.16 0.31 24.47
N TRP A 118 -6.40 -0.10 24.25
CA TRP A 118 -6.87 -0.73 23.03
C TRP A 118 -8.02 0.08 22.42
N SER A 119 -8.38 -0.17 21.17
CA SER A 119 -9.53 0.50 20.56
C SER A 119 -10.34 -0.45 19.70
N GLU A 120 -11.59 -0.06 19.45
CA GLU A 120 -12.49 -0.80 18.57
C GLU A 120 -12.45 -0.30 17.12
N ASP A 121 -11.75 0.81 16.89
CA ASP A 121 -11.55 1.44 15.60
C ASP A 121 -10.08 1.79 15.36
N VAL A 122 -9.70 1.98 14.10
CA VAL A 122 -8.42 2.55 13.67
C VAL A 122 -8.76 3.74 12.79
N GLY A 123 -8.40 4.94 13.25
CA GLY A 123 -8.68 6.16 12.49
C GLY A 123 -10.16 6.43 12.22
N GLY A 124 -11.05 6.02 13.13
CA GLY A 124 -12.51 6.14 12.97
C GLY A 124 -13.14 5.01 12.14
N THR A 125 -12.36 4.15 11.49
CA THR A 125 -12.89 2.94 10.86
C THR A 125 -13.03 1.86 11.90
N ARG A 126 -14.25 1.37 12.12
CA ARG A 126 -14.53 0.29 13.07
C ARG A 126 -13.85 -1.00 12.62
N VAL A 127 -12.99 -1.58 13.47
CA VAL A 127 -12.19 -2.78 13.16
C VAL A 127 -12.54 -3.98 14.02
N ILE A 128 -13.22 -3.72 15.14
CA ILE A 128 -13.83 -4.75 15.97
C ILE A 128 -15.32 -4.60 15.80
N GLU A 129 -15.90 -5.66 15.27
CA GLU A 129 -17.34 -5.81 15.26
C GLU A 129 -17.81 -5.87 16.70
N ALA A 130 -18.73 -4.98 17.09
CA ALA A 130 -19.28 -5.00 18.42
C ALA A 130 -19.85 -6.40 18.67
N ILE A 131 -19.18 -7.17 19.53
CA ILE A 131 -19.88 -8.24 20.21
C ILE A 131 -20.89 -7.45 21.03
N ILE A 132 -22.16 -7.51 20.64
CA ILE A 132 -23.21 -7.24 21.62
C ILE A 132 -22.91 -8.26 22.71
N GLU A 133 -22.26 -7.84 23.79
CA GLU A 133 -22.25 -8.65 24.98
C GLU A 133 -23.73 -8.92 25.27
N PRO A 134 -24.12 -10.19 25.46
CA PRO A 134 -25.50 -10.51 25.80
C PRO A 134 -25.87 -9.56 26.93
N PRO A 135 -26.93 -8.75 26.77
CA PRO A 135 -27.32 -7.80 27.79
C PRO A 135 -27.37 -8.53 29.13
N LYS A 136 -26.77 -7.94 30.18
CA LYS A 136 -26.84 -8.52 31.51
C LYS A 136 -28.32 -8.65 31.84
N GLY A 137 -28.84 -9.88 31.85
CA GLY A 137 -30.26 -10.15 32.02
C GLY A 137 -30.82 -9.35 33.20
N GLY A 138 -31.98 -8.72 32.98
CA GLY A 138 -32.60 -7.75 33.88
C GLY A 138 -32.93 -6.41 33.23
N ASP A 139 -32.23 -6.03 32.14
CA ASP A 139 -32.51 -4.78 31.42
C ASP A 139 -33.63 -4.98 30.38
N MET A 140 -34.67 -4.14 30.44
CA MET A 140 -35.83 -4.25 29.54
C MET A 140 -35.60 -3.48 28.23
N VAL A 141 -36.06 -4.04 27.11
CA VAL A 141 -36.17 -3.33 25.84
C VAL A 141 -37.41 -2.44 25.86
N THR A 142 -37.24 -1.18 26.24
CA THR A 142 -38.34 -0.24 26.49
C THR A 142 -38.74 0.59 25.29
N ASN A 143 -37.91 0.65 24.25
CA ASN A 143 -38.16 1.46 23.06
C ASN A 143 -37.55 0.86 21.78
N GLU A 144 -37.97 1.41 20.65
CA GLU A 144 -37.56 0.94 19.33
C GLU A 144 -36.06 1.13 19.06
N ASP A 145 -35.43 2.15 19.62
CA ASP A 145 -34.00 2.39 19.43
C ASP A 145 -33.15 1.28 20.07
N GLN A 146 -33.54 0.83 21.27
CA GLN A 146 -32.92 -0.32 21.93
C GLN A 146 -33.10 -1.59 21.08
N LEU A 147 -34.30 -1.81 20.54
CA LEU A 147 -34.58 -2.95 19.68
C LEU A 147 -33.80 -2.88 18.36
N ASN A 148 -33.68 -1.69 17.75
CA ASN A 148 -32.90 -1.44 16.54
C ASN A 148 -31.43 -1.82 16.75
N ARG A 149 -30.84 -1.47 17.90
CA ARG A 149 -29.46 -1.83 18.24
C ARG A 149 -29.28 -3.34 18.38
N LEU A 150 -30.25 -4.05 18.95
CA LEU A 150 -30.21 -5.51 19.07
C LEU A 150 -30.29 -6.19 17.70
N TYR A 151 -31.19 -5.73 16.82
CA TYR A 151 -31.24 -6.19 15.43
C TYR A 151 -29.93 -5.92 14.69
N ASP A 152 -29.39 -4.71 14.81
CA ASP A 152 -28.16 -4.33 14.13
C ASP A 152 -26.98 -5.16 14.61
N GLY A 153 -26.72 -5.28 15.92
CA GLY A 153 -25.54 -6.04 16.33
C GLY A 153 -25.72 -7.56 16.35
N VAL A 154 -26.94 -8.10 16.45
CA VAL A 154 -27.16 -9.56 16.37
C VAL A 154 -27.31 -10.00 14.91
N LEU A 155 -28.22 -9.40 14.16
CA LEU A 155 -28.56 -9.80 12.79
C LEU A 155 -27.77 -9.05 11.71
N ARG A 156 -27.03 -7.99 12.08
CA ARG A 156 -26.19 -7.19 11.16
C ARG A 156 -27.00 -6.60 10.02
N ARG A 157 -28.14 -6.03 10.38
CA ARG A 157 -28.99 -5.27 9.46
C ARG A 157 -29.87 -4.29 10.21
N PRO A 158 -30.36 -3.24 9.53
CA PRO A 158 -31.43 -2.42 10.05
C PRO A 158 -32.72 -3.25 10.25
N ARG A 159 -33.42 -2.94 11.34
CA ARG A 159 -34.76 -3.44 11.63
C ARG A 159 -35.78 -2.78 10.70
N GLY A 160 -36.75 -3.54 10.21
CA GLY A 160 -37.89 -2.99 9.48
C GLY A 160 -38.80 -2.17 10.38
N ALA A 161 -39.53 -1.21 9.82
CA ALA A 161 -40.49 -0.41 10.60
C ALA A 161 -41.52 -1.30 11.30
N GLY A 162 -41.57 -1.24 12.63
CA GLY A 162 -42.47 -2.03 13.47
C GLY A 162 -42.10 -3.51 13.66
N GLU A 163 -41.02 -4.00 13.03
CA GLU A 163 -40.66 -5.41 13.06
C GLU A 163 -40.29 -5.91 14.47
N GLY A 164 -41.07 -6.84 15.02
CA GLY A 164 -40.81 -7.38 16.35
C GLY A 164 -41.17 -6.44 17.50
N ASN A 165 -41.90 -5.33 17.23
CA ASN A 165 -42.40 -4.45 18.29
C ASN A 165 -43.30 -5.20 19.27
N ASP A 166 -44.20 -6.02 18.74
CA ASP A 166 -45.17 -6.84 19.48
C ASP A 166 -44.52 -8.02 20.23
N VAL A 167 -43.39 -8.50 19.74
CA VAL A 167 -42.68 -9.64 20.31
C VAL A 167 -41.65 -9.22 21.36
N TYR A 168 -40.89 -8.15 21.09
CA TYR A 168 -39.65 -7.84 21.81
C TYR A 168 -39.71 -6.58 22.65
N LEU A 169 -40.61 -5.62 22.38
CA LEU A 169 -40.76 -4.47 23.28
C LEU A 169 -41.38 -4.90 24.61
N GLY A 170 -40.85 -4.34 25.69
CA GLY A 170 -41.21 -4.74 27.05
C GLY A 170 -40.74 -6.15 27.41
N LYS A 171 -39.76 -6.71 26.70
CA LYS A 171 -39.08 -7.96 27.07
C LYS A 171 -37.71 -7.69 27.67
N ASP A 172 -37.22 -8.68 28.41
CA ASP A 172 -35.84 -8.73 28.84
C ASP A 172 -34.90 -8.73 27.62
N SER A 173 -33.91 -7.86 27.62
CA SER A 173 -32.98 -7.70 26.51
C SER A 173 -32.08 -8.92 26.32
N GLY A 174 -31.80 -9.69 27.37
CA GLY A 174 -31.12 -10.98 27.28
C GLY A 174 -31.98 -12.01 26.55
N PHE A 175 -33.28 -12.08 26.84
CA PHE A 175 -34.22 -12.92 26.08
C PHE A 175 -34.26 -12.53 24.59
N VAL A 176 -34.39 -11.23 24.28
CA VAL A 176 -34.44 -10.75 22.89
C VAL A 176 -33.15 -11.08 22.15
N PHE A 177 -32.00 -10.87 22.79
CA PHE A 177 -30.71 -11.25 22.23
C PHE A 177 -30.64 -12.74 21.93
N ASP A 178 -31.00 -13.59 22.88
CA ASP A 178 -30.92 -15.05 22.74
C ASP A 178 -31.82 -15.56 21.61
N ASP A 179 -33.03 -15.01 21.49
CA ASP A 179 -33.99 -15.37 20.45
C ASP A 179 -33.49 -14.96 19.06
N LEU A 180 -33.03 -13.70 18.90
CA LEU A 180 -32.45 -13.22 17.65
C LEU A 180 -31.17 -14.00 17.28
N TYR A 181 -30.32 -14.32 18.27
CA TYR A 181 -29.05 -15.00 18.05
C TYR A 181 -29.26 -16.45 17.61
N LYS A 182 -30.25 -17.14 18.18
CA LYS A 182 -30.64 -18.51 17.82
C LYS A 182 -31.58 -18.57 16.62
N SER A 183 -32.01 -17.42 16.10
CA SER A 183 -32.94 -17.36 14.97
C SER A 183 -32.34 -17.99 13.71
N GLY A 184 -33.20 -18.58 12.88
CA GLY A 184 -32.81 -19.06 11.55
C GLY A 184 -32.34 -17.94 10.62
N GLU A 185 -32.69 -16.68 10.92
CA GLU A 185 -32.21 -15.52 10.19
C GLU A 185 -30.72 -15.28 10.41
N ARG A 186 -30.24 -15.36 11.67
CA ARG A 186 -28.82 -15.19 11.97
C ARG A 186 -27.95 -16.19 11.21
N ALA A 187 -28.39 -17.44 11.13
CA ALA A 187 -27.71 -18.48 10.36
C ALA A 187 -27.62 -18.14 8.86
N LYS A 188 -28.68 -17.61 8.26
CA LYS A 188 -28.68 -17.14 6.86
C LYS A 188 -27.72 -15.97 6.65
N ARG A 189 -27.69 -15.02 7.58
CA ARG A 189 -26.79 -13.85 7.51
C ARG A 189 -25.32 -14.27 7.60
N LEU A 190 -24.98 -15.16 8.53
CA LEU A 190 -23.61 -15.71 8.62
C LEU A 190 -23.17 -16.40 7.33
N ALA A 191 -24.06 -17.16 6.68
CA ALA A 191 -23.76 -17.78 5.39
C ALA A 191 -23.56 -16.74 4.27
N GLN A 192 -24.38 -15.69 4.24
CA GLN A 192 -24.24 -14.60 3.29
C GLN A 192 -22.93 -13.83 3.50
N GLU A 193 -22.61 -13.47 4.75
CA GLU A 193 -21.36 -12.80 5.10
C GLU A 193 -20.12 -13.63 4.73
N ALA A 194 -20.18 -14.95 4.91
CA ALA A 194 -19.11 -15.85 4.49
C ALA A 194 -18.91 -15.83 2.96
N ASN A 195 -20.01 -15.82 2.18
CA ASN A 195 -19.96 -15.72 0.72
C ASN A 195 -19.40 -14.36 0.27
N GLU A 196 -19.85 -13.26 0.87
CA GLU A 196 -19.35 -11.91 0.59
C GLU A 196 -17.85 -11.79 0.91
N ARG A 197 -17.40 -12.34 2.04
CA ARG A 197 -15.97 -12.39 2.39
C ARG A 197 -15.15 -13.23 1.42
N ALA A 198 -15.68 -14.36 0.93
CA ALA A 198 -15.00 -15.18 -0.07
C ALA A 198 -14.86 -14.45 -1.42
N GLN A 199 -15.89 -13.69 -1.83
CA GLN A 199 -15.83 -12.84 -3.02
C GLN A 199 -14.79 -11.73 -2.87
N LEU A 200 -14.78 -11.03 -1.73
CA LEU A 200 -13.77 -10.01 -1.42
C LEU A 200 -12.34 -10.59 -1.43
N GLY A 201 -12.13 -11.77 -0.84
CA GLY A 201 -10.84 -12.47 -0.89
C GLY A 201 -10.38 -12.76 -2.32
N SER A 202 -11.30 -13.13 -3.21
CA SER A 202 -11.00 -13.38 -4.62
C SER A 202 -10.63 -12.08 -5.37
N GLN A 203 -11.30 -10.96 -5.06
CA GLN A 203 -10.97 -9.64 -5.61
C GLN A 203 -9.59 -9.17 -5.15
N ILE A 204 -9.25 -9.36 -3.86
CA ILE A 204 -7.92 -9.03 -3.32
C ILE A 204 -6.82 -9.81 -4.04
N ASN A 205 -7.01 -11.11 -4.26
CA ASN A 205 -6.03 -11.92 -5.00
C ASN A 205 -5.85 -11.42 -6.44
N THR A 206 -6.94 -11.02 -7.10
CA THR A 206 -6.89 -10.45 -8.45
C THR A 206 -6.11 -9.14 -8.47
N LEU A 207 -6.37 -8.23 -7.52
CA LEU A 207 -5.66 -6.96 -7.39
C LEU A 207 -4.16 -7.17 -7.10
N ASN A 208 -3.83 -8.13 -6.22
CA ASN A 208 -2.44 -8.46 -5.92
C ASN A 208 -1.67 -8.93 -7.16
N ASN A 209 -2.30 -9.78 -7.98
CA ASN A 209 -1.71 -10.22 -9.24
C ASN A 209 -1.50 -9.06 -10.22
N GLN A 210 -2.44 -8.13 -10.31
CA GLN A 210 -2.30 -6.92 -11.13
C GLN A 210 -1.15 -6.01 -10.64
N VAL A 211 -1.01 -5.81 -9.34
CA VAL A 211 0.09 -5.01 -8.76
C VAL A 211 1.45 -5.67 -9.03
N ALA A 212 1.54 -7.00 -8.92
CA ALA A 212 2.76 -7.73 -9.24
C ALA A 212 3.15 -7.58 -10.73
N GLN A 213 2.16 -7.62 -11.63
CA GLN A 213 2.38 -7.38 -13.06
C GLN A 213 2.86 -5.96 -13.32
N LEU A 214 2.18 -4.94 -12.78
CA LEU A 214 2.57 -3.54 -12.93
C LEU A 214 3.98 -3.25 -12.40
N THR A 215 4.38 -3.94 -11.32
CA THR A 215 5.74 -3.83 -10.78
C THR A 215 6.78 -4.37 -11.76
N THR A 216 6.48 -5.47 -12.43
CA THR A 216 7.32 -6.06 -13.48
C THR A 216 7.40 -5.15 -14.70
N ASP A 217 6.27 -4.61 -15.15
CA ASP A 217 6.21 -3.72 -16.30
C ASP A 217 7.00 -2.42 -16.05
N LYS A 218 6.89 -1.85 -14.84
CA LYS A 218 7.69 -0.69 -14.44
C LYS A 218 9.20 -0.96 -14.49
N LYS A 219 9.63 -2.15 -14.04
CA LYS A 219 11.05 -2.54 -14.11
C LYS A 219 11.52 -2.62 -15.56
N ASN A 220 10.71 -3.20 -16.44
CA ASN A 220 11.03 -3.30 -17.87
C ASN A 220 11.11 -1.91 -18.53
N LEU A 221 10.17 -1.01 -18.22
CA LEU A 221 10.19 0.36 -18.71
C LEU A 221 11.43 1.14 -18.26
N ASN A 222 11.87 0.95 -17.02
CA ASN A 222 13.12 1.56 -16.54
C ASN A 222 14.33 1.03 -17.30
N ALA A 223 14.43 -0.28 -17.51
CA ALA A 223 15.53 -0.87 -18.27
C ALA A 223 15.58 -0.35 -19.72
N ILE A 224 14.42 -0.13 -20.33
CA ILE A 224 14.34 0.51 -21.65
C ILE A 224 14.82 1.95 -21.58
N ALA A 225 14.36 2.74 -20.60
CA ALA A 225 14.76 4.13 -20.45
C ALA A 225 16.28 4.27 -20.27
N ASP A 226 16.90 3.38 -19.50
CA ASP A 226 18.36 3.32 -19.32
C ASP A 226 19.07 2.97 -20.63
N SER A 227 18.57 1.99 -21.38
CA SER A 227 19.11 1.63 -22.70
C SER A 227 19.06 2.82 -23.68
N THR A 228 17.92 3.52 -23.74
CA THR A 228 17.75 4.70 -24.60
C THR A 228 18.63 5.87 -24.15
N ALA A 229 18.90 6.01 -22.85
CA ALA A 229 19.84 7.02 -22.36
C ALA A 229 21.27 6.71 -22.83
N ASN A 230 21.71 5.45 -22.72
CA ASN A 230 23.03 5.02 -23.18
C ASN A 230 23.21 5.23 -24.69
N GLU A 231 22.23 4.83 -25.51
CA GLU A 231 22.25 5.04 -26.96
C GLU A 231 22.37 6.52 -27.33
N ARG A 232 21.66 7.40 -26.61
CA ARG A 232 21.73 8.85 -26.83
C ARG A 232 23.11 9.43 -26.54
N ASP A 233 23.76 8.96 -25.47
CA ASP A 233 25.09 9.44 -25.08
C ASP A 233 26.18 8.91 -26.02
N GLU A 234 26.02 7.69 -26.54
CA GLU A 234 26.86 7.17 -27.61
C GLU A 234 26.74 8.03 -28.88
N LEU A 235 25.50 8.34 -29.30
CA LEU A 235 25.25 9.22 -30.45
C LEU A 235 25.84 10.63 -30.26
N ARG A 236 25.77 11.19 -29.05
CA ARG A 236 26.42 12.48 -28.74
C ARG A 236 27.93 12.41 -28.90
N THR A 237 28.53 11.31 -28.45
CA THR A 237 29.98 11.07 -28.57
C THR A 237 30.39 10.96 -30.03
N GLN A 238 29.66 10.17 -30.81
CA GLN A 238 29.88 10.02 -32.25
C GLN A 238 29.73 11.35 -33.00
N LEU A 239 28.72 12.16 -32.66
CA LEU A 239 28.51 13.48 -33.25
C LEU A 239 29.66 14.45 -32.92
N ALA A 240 30.15 14.44 -31.69
CA ALA A 240 31.29 15.26 -31.27
C ALA A 240 32.58 14.90 -32.02
N GLN A 241 32.81 13.60 -32.23
CA GLN A 241 33.95 13.13 -33.03
C GLN A 241 33.83 13.58 -34.49
N ALA A 242 32.67 13.35 -35.12
CA ALA A 242 32.43 13.77 -36.50
C ALA A 242 32.60 15.29 -36.69
N GLN A 243 32.21 16.10 -35.71
CA GLN A 243 32.41 17.55 -35.72
C GLN A 243 33.90 17.93 -35.64
N THR A 244 34.69 17.18 -34.87
CA THR A 244 36.14 17.36 -34.75
C THR A 244 36.83 17.02 -36.07
N ASP A 245 36.49 15.88 -36.66
CA ASP A 245 37.04 15.42 -37.95
C ASP A 245 36.72 16.40 -39.07
N LEU A 246 35.48 16.92 -39.11
CA LEU A 246 35.07 17.95 -40.07
C LEU A 246 35.89 19.24 -39.94
N ASN A 247 36.19 19.65 -38.71
CA ASN A 247 37.01 20.84 -38.48
C ASN A 247 38.47 20.62 -38.90
N ALA A 248 39.03 19.44 -38.62
CA ALA A 248 40.37 19.06 -39.07
C ALA A 248 40.48 19.07 -40.60
N ALA A 249 39.51 18.43 -41.29
CA ALA A 249 39.47 18.41 -42.75
C ALA A 249 39.35 19.81 -43.37
N LYS A 250 38.60 20.72 -42.73
CA LYS A 250 38.51 22.13 -43.17
C LYS A 250 39.85 22.86 -43.06
N GLU A 251 40.58 22.67 -41.96
CA GLU A 251 41.90 23.27 -41.79
C GLU A 251 42.94 22.68 -42.76
N GLU A 252 42.90 21.38 -43.04
CA GLU A 252 43.72 20.76 -44.09
C GLU A 252 43.43 21.36 -45.48
N LEU A 253 42.15 21.54 -45.83
CA LEU A 253 41.75 22.12 -47.10
C LEU A 253 42.24 23.57 -47.26
N LYS A 254 42.18 24.36 -46.17
CA LYS A 254 42.65 25.75 -46.13
C LYS A 254 44.15 25.88 -46.33
N ASN A 255 44.93 24.89 -45.89
CA ASN A 255 46.38 24.87 -45.99
C ASN A 255 46.91 24.25 -47.30
N ARG A 256 46.03 23.76 -48.18
CA ARG A 256 46.44 23.30 -49.51
C ARG A 256 46.76 24.47 -50.44
N PRO A 257 47.89 24.45 -51.19
CA PRO A 257 48.22 25.50 -52.14
C PRO A 257 47.17 25.57 -53.25
N THR A 258 46.48 26.70 -53.40
CA THR A 258 45.58 26.95 -54.53
C THR A 258 46.40 27.30 -55.78
N GLY A 259 47.03 26.28 -56.38
CA GLY A 259 47.52 26.38 -57.76
C GLY A 259 46.32 26.30 -58.70
N GLY A 260 46.04 27.39 -59.42
CA GLY A 260 44.92 27.45 -60.36
C GLY A 260 45.08 26.46 -61.51
N GLY A 261 44.04 25.65 -61.74
CA GLY A 261 43.89 24.79 -62.92
C GLY A 261 43.38 23.40 -62.56
N ASP A 262 42.06 23.20 -62.64
CA ASP A 262 41.29 21.97 -62.32
C ASP A 262 41.48 21.40 -60.91
N LEU A 263 40.39 20.87 -60.31
CA LEU A 263 40.52 20.08 -59.08
C LEU A 263 41.48 18.91 -59.37
N ASP A 264 42.68 18.96 -58.78
CA ASP A 264 43.63 17.87 -58.90
C ASP A 264 43.01 16.56 -58.35
N GLN A 265 43.50 15.42 -58.84
CA GLN A 265 42.95 14.11 -58.48
C GLN A 265 43.00 13.90 -56.95
N ALA A 266 44.01 14.44 -56.28
CA ALA A 266 44.15 14.37 -54.84
C ALA A 266 43.03 15.11 -54.09
N THR A 267 42.48 16.21 -54.64
CA THR A 267 41.33 16.93 -54.07
C THR A 267 40.03 16.16 -54.29
N LYS A 268 39.87 15.52 -55.46
CA LYS A 268 38.72 14.64 -55.75
C LYS A 268 38.72 13.39 -54.86
N ASP A 269 39.89 12.81 -54.63
CA ASP A 269 40.07 11.65 -53.77
C ASP A 269 39.78 12.01 -52.31
N THR A 270 40.24 13.17 -51.81
CA THR A 270 39.86 13.65 -50.47
C THR A 270 38.37 13.89 -50.32
N ILE A 271 37.69 14.46 -51.33
CA ILE A 271 36.23 14.65 -51.30
C ILE A 271 35.49 13.31 -51.31
N ASN A 272 35.95 12.34 -52.11
CA ASN A 272 35.37 10.99 -52.14
C ASN A 272 35.63 10.22 -50.83
N GLN A 273 36.83 10.34 -50.27
CA GLN A 273 37.21 9.76 -48.98
C GLN A 273 36.32 10.34 -47.87
N THR A 274 36.21 11.68 -47.81
CA THR A 274 35.32 12.37 -46.87
C THR A 274 33.88 11.90 -47.07
N GLY A 275 33.40 11.77 -48.31
CA GLY A 275 32.06 11.26 -48.64
C GLY A 275 31.82 9.81 -48.17
N GLN A 276 32.84 8.96 -48.21
CA GLN A 276 32.79 7.62 -47.62
C GLN A 276 32.87 7.67 -46.09
N ASP A 277 33.65 8.59 -45.52
CA ASP A 277 33.76 8.81 -44.08
C ASP A 277 32.48 9.42 -43.47
N VAL A 278 31.55 9.97 -44.26
CA VAL A 278 30.18 10.32 -43.81
C VAL A 278 29.13 9.26 -44.16
N SER A 279 29.50 8.19 -44.86
CA SER A 279 28.58 7.10 -45.26
C SER A 279 28.04 6.34 -44.04
N TRP A 280 28.86 6.15 -43.00
CA TRP A 280 28.42 5.51 -41.76
C TRP A 280 27.30 6.30 -41.07
N LEU A 281 27.27 7.64 -41.19
CA LEU A 281 26.18 8.46 -40.66
C LEU A 281 24.85 8.17 -41.38
N LYS A 282 24.85 7.90 -42.69
CA LYS A 282 23.63 7.45 -43.41
C LYS A 282 23.16 6.08 -42.94
N GLY A 283 24.10 5.15 -42.71
CA GLY A 283 23.79 3.84 -42.14
C GLY A 283 23.19 3.94 -40.74
N LEU A 284 23.75 4.81 -39.90
CA LEU A 284 23.29 5.11 -38.55
C LEU A 284 21.86 5.68 -38.54
N PHE A 285 21.55 6.68 -39.38
CA PHE A 285 20.19 7.23 -39.49
C PHE A 285 19.17 6.19 -39.93
N THR A 286 19.57 5.27 -40.81
CA THR A 286 18.70 4.18 -41.28
C THR A 286 18.41 3.18 -40.16
N ALA A 287 19.41 2.83 -39.35
CA ALA A 287 19.24 1.97 -38.18
C ALA A 287 18.32 2.58 -37.12
N ILE A 288 18.45 3.89 -36.85
CA ILE A 288 17.59 4.62 -35.91
C ILE A 288 16.13 4.63 -36.39
N ILE A 289 15.89 4.88 -37.68
CA ILE A 289 14.54 4.85 -38.26
C ILE A 289 13.91 3.46 -38.14
N ASP A 290 14.70 2.39 -38.34
CA ASP A 290 14.20 1.02 -38.24
C ASP A 290 13.86 0.62 -36.79
N VAL A 291 14.65 1.06 -35.81
CA VAL A 291 14.36 0.88 -34.38
C VAL A 291 13.09 1.65 -33.98
N ILE A 292 12.95 2.91 -34.38
CA ILE A 292 11.75 3.73 -34.12
C ILE A 292 10.51 3.13 -34.83
N GLY A 293 10.68 2.57 -36.03
CA GLY A 293 9.62 1.91 -36.79
C GLY A 293 9.09 0.64 -36.10
N LYS A 294 9.99 -0.17 -35.51
CA LYS A 294 9.64 -1.34 -34.71
C LYS A 294 8.92 -0.99 -33.39
N TRP A 295 9.18 0.20 -32.86
CA TRP A 295 8.50 0.74 -31.68
C TRP A 295 7.07 1.22 -31.95
N ARG A 296 6.72 1.60 -33.19
CA ARG A 296 5.37 2.05 -33.57
C ARG A 296 4.39 0.92 -33.90
N THR A 297 4.88 -0.31 -34.05
CA THR A 297 4.09 -1.46 -34.52
C THR A 297 3.80 -2.50 -33.43
N LYS A 298 4.18 -2.23 -32.17
CA LYS A 298 3.81 -2.99 -30.97
C LYS A 298 2.95 -2.13 -30.05
#